data_AF-A0A1Q7W8D8-F1
#
_entry.id   AF-A0A1Q7W8D8-F1
#
_cell.length_a   1.000
_cell.length_b   1.000
_cell.length_c   1.000
_cell.angle_alpha   90.00
_cell.angle_beta   90.00
_cell.angle_gamma   90.00
#
_symmetry.space_group_name_H-M   'P 1'
#
loop_
_entity.id
_entity.type
_entity.pdbx_description
1 polymer ?
#
loop_
_entity_poly.entity_id
_entity_poly.type
_entity_poly.pdbx_seq_one_letter_code
_entity_poly.pdbx_strand_id
1 'polypeptide(L)'
;MVRRHGPTLAGVGTPALVHFDLWPGNILITPPAAGTPPRINGLIDGERVIWGDPLMEFVGVEVFGRADRDPDLRAGYLDAGGTIVDGDLGRRRLALYHLYMQLLLLVEMAPRGYTDAGYVGYVSGECPKRILAAVAELG
;
A
#
# COMPACT_ATOMS: atom_id res chain seq x y z
N MET A 1 -7.99 -18.42 -8.07
CA MET A 1 -6.84 -17.48 -8.09
C MET A 1 -6.18 -17.37 -6.71
N VAL A 2 -6.77 -16.67 -5.72
CA VAL A 2 -6.13 -16.41 -4.41
C VAL A 2 -5.61 -17.67 -3.68
N ARG A 3 -6.40 -18.76 -3.64
CA ARG A 3 -5.96 -20.03 -2.99
C ARG A 3 -4.67 -20.62 -3.56
N ARG A 4 -4.38 -20.41 -4.85
CA ARG A 4 -3.14 -20.88 -5.51
C ARG A 4 -1.90 -20.20 -4.93
N HIS A 5 -2.05 -18.98 -4.41
CA HIS A 5 -0.97 -18.21 -3.83
C HIS A 5 -0.93 -18.28 -2.29
N GLY A 6 -1.74 -19.14 -1.67
CA GLY A 6 -1.69 -19.39 -0.22
C GLY A 6 -0.27 -19.65 0.30
N PRO A 7 0.55 -20.50 -0.35
CA PRO A 7 1.94 -20.71 0.05
C PRO A 7 2.83 -19.46 0.02
N THR A 8 2.59 -18.52 -0.92
CA THR A 8 3.31 -17.25 -0.99
C THR A 8 3.07 -16.38 0.25
N LEU A 9 1.83 -16.38 0.74
CA LEU A 9 1.41 -15.63 1.94
C LEU A 9 1.79 -16.37 3.23
N ALA A 10 1.80 -17.70 3.23
CA ALA A 10 2.17 -18.52 4.39
C ALA A 10 3.62 -18.30 4.85
N GLY A 11 4.49 -17.77 3.99
CA GLY A 11 5.86 -17.41 4.36
C GLY A 11 5.97 -16.11 5.19
N VAL A 12 4.88 -15.49 5.61
CA VAL A 12 4.89 -14.35 6.55
C VAL A 12 4.91 -14.93 7.97
N GLY A 13 6.10 -15.07 8.54
CA GLY A 13 6.28 -15.72 9.85
C GLY A 13 5.91 -14.85 11.06
N THR A 14 6.07 -13.53 10.93
CA THR A 14 5.77 -12.56 11.99
C THR A 14 4.95 -11.42 11.38
N PRO A 15 3.69 -11.23 11.77
CA PRO A 15 2.91 -10.10 11.30
C PRO A 15 3.40 -8.80 11.94
N ALA A 16 3.32 -7.70 11.19
CA ALA A 16 3.51 -6.34 11.69
C ALA A 16 2.19 -5.58 11.69
N LEU A 17 2.06 -4.57 12.54
CA LEU A 17 0.95 -3.62 12.47
C LEU A 17 1.18 -2.72 11.26
N VAL A 18 0.37 -2.90 10.22
CA VAL A 18 0.39 -2.14 8.97
C VAL A 18 -0.77 -1.14 9.02
N HIS A 19 -0.50 0.12 8.72
CA HIS A 19 -1.53 1.17 8.66
C HIS A 19 -2.43 0.99 7.45
N PHE A 20 -1.83 0.68 6.30
CA PHE A 20 -2.51 0.36 5.04
C PHE A 20 -3.42 1.48 4.50
N ASP A 21 -3.15 2.73 4.90
CA ASP A 21 -3.81 3.94 4.42
C ASP A 21 -2.91 5.18 4.63
N LEU A 22 -1.62 5.04 4.36
CA LEU A 22 -0.60 6.01 4.74
C LEU A 22 -0.33 7.05 3.63
N TRP A 23 -1.37 7.50 2.94
CA TRP A 23 -1.25 8.57 1.96
C TRP A 23 -0.88 9.91 2.66
N PRO A 24 -0.36 10.91 1.93
CA PRO A 24 0.19 12.12 2.55
C PRO A 24 -0.75 12.86 3.52
N GLY A 25 -2.06 12.78 3.33
CA GLY A 25 -3.05 13.39 4.22
C GLY A 25 -3.13 12.78 5.61
N ASN A 26 -2.68 11.52 5.77
CA ASN A 26 -2.71 10.78 7.03
C ASN A 26 -1.38 10.86 7.81
N ILE A 27 -0.40 11.64 7.33
CA ILE A 27 0.92 11.81 7.95
C ILE A 27 1.04 13.23 8.49
N LEU A 28 1.09 13.36 9.82
CA LEU A 28 1.27 14.65 10.48
C LEU A 28 2.75 14.98 10.59
N ILE A 29 3.15 16.15 10.08
CA ILE A 29 4.53 16.62 10.08
C ILE A 29 4.68 17.83 11.00
N THR A 30 5.65 17.78 11.91
CA THR A 30 6.13 18.98 12.61
C THR A 30 7.02 19.79 11.65
N PRO A 31 6.71 21.08 11.42
CA PRO A 31 7.52 21.94 10.59
C PRO A 31 8.98 21.98 11.08
N PRO A 32 9.95 22.06 10.15
CA PRO A 32 11.35 22.13 10.54
C PRO A 32 11.64 23.41 11.34
N ALA A 33 12.36 23.28 12.46
CA ALA A 33 13.06 24.42 13.05
C ALA A 33 14.33 24.73 12.22
N ALA A 34 14.87 25.95 12.33
CA ALA A 34 16.04 26.36 11.58
C ALA A 34 17.20 25.35 11.71
N GLY A 35 17.64 24.78 10.58
CA GLY A 35 18.71 23.78 10.53
C GLY A 35 18.31 22.34 10.88
N THR A 36 17.02 22.03 11.01
CA THR A 36 16.52 20.67 11.29
C THR A 36 15.61 20.16 10.17
N PRO A 37 15.59 18.85 9.87
CA PRO A 37 14.64 18.29 8.92
C PRO A 37 13.21 18.24 9.52
N PRO A 38 12.15 18.22 8.67
CA PRO A 38 10.80 17.95 9.13
C PRO A 38 10.73 16.59 9.84
N ARG A 39 9.84 16.46 10.82
CA ARG A 39 9.66 15.21 11.57
C ARG A 39 8.22 14.73 11.51
N ILE A 40 8.03 13.43 11.29
CA ILE A 40 6.73 12.79 11.47
C ILE A 40 6.38 12.85 12.97
N ASN A 41 5.21 13.39 13.28
CA ASN A 41 4.73 13.58 14.65
C ASN A 41 3.47 12.75 14.95
N GLY A 42 2.83 12.19 13.91
CA GLY A 42 1.68 11.35 14.10
C GLY A 42 1.22 10.71 12.79
N LEU A 43 0.54 9.58 12.94
CA LEU A 43 -0.21 8.90 11.89
C LEU A 43 -1.68 8.87 12.35
N ILE A 44 -2.60 9.12 11.44
CA ILE A 44 -4.04 9.20 11.75
C ILE A 44 -4.84 8.35 10.77
N ASP A 45 -6.12 8.13 11.10
CA ASP A 45 -7.09 7.42 10.26
C ASP A 45 -6.74 5.93 10.06
N GLY A 46 -6.62 5.22 11.18
CA GLY A 46 -6.28 3.80 11.22
C GLY A 46 -7.41 2.84 10.85
N GLU A 47 -8.40 3.24 10.05
CA GLU A 47 -9.56 2.38 9.74
C GLU A 47 -9.20 1.14 8.91
N ARG A 48 -8.05 1.17 8.21
CA ARG A 48 -7.49 0.04 7.43
C ARG A 48 -6.36 -0.71 8.14
N VAL A 49 -6.07 -0.38 9.40
CA VAL A 49 -4.97 -0.99 10.14
C VAL A 49 -5.18 -2.51 10.24
N ILE A 50 -4.13 -3.27 9.93
CA ILE A 50 -4.15 -4.72 9.95
C ILE A 50 -2.83 -5.29 10.48
N TRP A 51 -2.91 -6.41 11.21
CA TRP A 51 -1.74 -7.25 11.48
C TRP A 51 -1.46 -8.11 10.26
N GLY A 52 -0.43 -7.76 9.48
CA GLY A 52 -0.20 -8.33 8.15
C GLY A 52 1.27 -8.39 7.75
N ASP A 53 1.50 -8.62 6.46
CA ASP A 53 2.84 -8.58 5.87
C ASP A 53 3.34 -7.12 5.83
N PRO A 54 4.53 -6.80 6.36
CA PRO A 54 5.09 -5.45 6.30
C PRO A 54 5.15 -4.86 4.88
N LEU A 55 5.27 -5.69 3.84
CA LEU A 55 5.25 -5.24 2.44
C LEU A 55 3.94 -4.58 2.02
N MET A 56 2.83 -4.84 2.73
CA MET A 56 1.53 -4.21 2.46
C MET A 56 1.60 -2.69 2.59
N GLU A 57 2.48 -2.15 3.44
CA GLU A 57 2.57 -0.71 3.68
C GLU A 57 3.00 0.07 2.42
N PHE A 58 3.84 -0.52 1.56
CA PHE A 58 4.20 0.13 0.29
C PHE A 58 2.97 0.38 -0.59
N VAL A 59 1.96 -0.50 -0.54
CA VAL A 59 0.69 -0.28 -1.25
C VAL A 59 -0.18 0.75 -0.51
N GLY A 60 -0.13 0.78 0.82
CA GLY A 60 -0.85 1.76 1.65
C GLY A 60 -0.34 3.20 1.50
N VAL A 61 0.97 3.38 1.30
CA VAL A 61 1.60 4.69 1.06
C VAL A 61 1.23 5.25 -0.30
N GLU A 62 1.18 4.41 -1.34
CA GLU A 62 0.94 4.84 -2.71
C GLU A 62 0.03 3.86 -3.47
N VAL A 63 -1.28 3.96 -3.23
CA VAL A 63 -2.29 3.01 -3.74
C VAL A 63 -2.31 2.86 -5.26
N PHE A 64 -1.93 3.90 -6.02
CA PHE A 64 -1.87 3.87 -7.49
C PHE A 64 -0.44 3.83 -8.06
N GLY A 65 0.59 3.79 -7.22
CA GLY A 65 1.98 3.91 -7.67
C GLY A 65 2.86 2.75 -7.24
N ARG A 66 4.15 3.03 -7.05
CA ARG A 66 5.24 2.04 -6.91
C ARG A 66 6.24 2.46 -5.82
N ALA A 67 5.71 2.84 -4.67
CA ALA A 67 6.49 3.10 -3.46
C ALA A 67 7.47 1.96 -3.12
N ASP A 68 7.13 0.70 -3.46
CA ASP A 68 8.02 -0.46 -3.33
C ASP A 68 9.32 -0.37 -4.16
N ARG A 69 9.39 0.57 -5.12
CA ARG A 69 10.53 0.80 -6.00
C ARG A 69 11.24 2.14 -5.76
N ASP A 70 10.70 2.98 -4.87
CA ASP A 70 11.32 4.25 -4.54
C ASP A 70 12.60 4.00 -3.72
N PRO A 71 13.78 4.41 -4.20
CA PRO A 71 15.04 4.09 -3.53
C PRO A 71 15.16 4.76 -2.16
N ASP A 72 14.65 5.97 -1.99
CA ASP A 72 14.76 6.74 -0.76
C ASP A 72 13.81 6.18 0.31
N LEU A 73 12.58 5.82 -0.09
CA LEU A 73 11.61 5.18 0.80
C LEU A 73 12.11 3.81 1.26
N ARG A 74 12.65 3.00 0.35
CA ARG A 74 13.22 1.68 0.70
C ARG A 74 14.42 1.83 1.63
N ALA A 75 15.32 2.77 1.36
CA ALA A 75 16.47 3.04 2.22
C ALA A 75 16.02 3.45 3.63
N GLY A 76 15.11 4.43 3.74
CA GLY A 76 14.57 4.86 5.03
C GLY A 76 13.81 3.74 5.77
N TYR A 77 13.08 2.89 5.05
CA TYR A 77 12.37 1.76 5.64
C TYR A 77 13.33 0.72 6.23
N LEU A 78 14.40 0.39 5.51
CA LEU A 78 15.44 -0.54 5.98
C LEU A 78 16.24 0.05 7.15
N ASP A 79 16.62 1.34 7.07
CA ASP A 79 17.35 2.04 8.14
C ASP A 79 16.53 2.12 9.44
N ALA A 80 15.20 2.18 9.34
CA ALA A 80 14.27 2.12 10.48
C ALA A 80 14.06 0.70 11.04
N GLY A 81 14.74 -0.32 10.48
CA GLY A 81 14.63 -1.71 10.91
C GLY A 81 13.53 -2.53 10.21
N GLY A 82 12.92 -1.98 9.15
CA GLY A 82 11.97 -2.70 8.30
C GLY A 82 12.64 -3.81 7.49
N THR A 83 11.82 -4.71 6.94
CA THR A 83 12.32 -5.80 6.07
C THR A 83 11.60 -5.78 4.72
N ILE A 84 12.36 -6.00 3.64
CA ILE A 84 11.83 -6.05 2.29
C ILE A 84 12.15 -7.42 1.71
N VAL A 85 11.11 -8.12 1.25
CA VAL A 85 11.28 -9.36 0.50
C VAL A 85 11.41 -9.00 -0.98
N ASP A 86 12.55 -9.31 -1.57
CA ASP A 86 12.82 -9.06 -2.98
C ASP A 86 12.55 -10.30 -3.87
N GLY A 87 12.77 -10.13 -5.17
CA GLY A 87 12.60 -11.18 -6.17
C GLY A 87 11.14 -11.56 -6.40
N ASP A 88 10.93 -12.76 -6.96
CA ASP A 88 9.62 -13.21 -7.40
C ASP A 88 8.61 -13.33 -6.25
N LEU A 89 9.08 -13.70 -5.05
CA LEU A 89 8.23 -13.82 -3.88
C LEU A 89 7.65 -12.46 -3.47
N GLY A 90 8.51 -11.44 -3.34
CA GLY A 90 8.10 -10.07 -3.04
C GLY A 90 7.16 -9.50 -4.08
N ARG A 91 7.49 -9.67 -5.37
CA ARG A 91 6.63 -9.19 -6.48
C ARG A 91 5.23 -9.80 -6.44
N ARG A 92 5.12 -11.11 -6.20
CA ARG A 92 3.81 -11.79 -6.10
C ARG A 92 3.00 -11.32 -4.89
N ARG A 93 3.65 -11.09 -3.75
CA ARG A 93 3.00 -10.54 -2.56
C ARG A 93 2.46 -9.14 -2.82
N LEU A 94 3.30 -8.24 -3.35
CA LEU A 94 2.90 -6.89 -3.74
C LEU A 94 1.76 -6.90 -4.78
N ALA A 95 1.80 -7.81 -5.76
CA ALA A 95 0.71 -7.97 -6.72
C ALA A 95 -0.62 -8.36 -6.05
N LEU A 96 -0.60 -9.28 -5.07
CA LEU A 96 -1.79 -9.62 -4.28
C LEU A 96 -2.30 -8.43 -3.45
N TYR A 97 -1.40 -7.63 -2.87
CA TYR A 97 -1.76 -6.47 -2.06
C TYR A 97 -2.32 -5.32 -2.91
N HIS A 98 -1.74 -5.06 -4.08
CA HIS A 98 -2.33 -4.14 -5.06
C HIS A 98 -3.70 -4.66 -5.51
N LEU A 99 -3.83 -5.94 -5.89
CA LEU A 99 -5.12 -6.50 -6.28
C LEU A 99 -6.18 -6.29 -5.20
N TYR A 100 -5.84 -6.58 -3.94
CA TYR A 100 -6.72 -6.34 -2.80
C TYR A 100 -7.11 -4.86 -2.68
N MET A 101 -6.13 -3.95 -2.67
CA MET A 101 -6.40 -2.51 -2.52
C MET A 101 -7.22 -1.94 -3.68
N GLN A 102 -6.93 -2.31 -4.93
CA GLN A 102 -7.69 -1.81 -6.09
C GLN A 102 -9.13 -2.30 -6.10
N LEU A 103 -9.38 -3.56 -5.70
CA LEU A 103 -10.73 -4.08 -5.54
C LEU A 103 -11.47 -3.35 -4.42
N LEU A 104 -10.78 -3.11 -3.30
CA LEU A 104 -11.32 -2.37 -2.16
C LEU A 104 -11.74 -0.96 -2.59
N LEU A 105 -10.86 -0.19 -3.23
CA LEU A 105 -11.17 1.16 -3.72
C LEU A 105 -12.36 1.17 -4.67
N LEU A 106 -12.41 0.21 -5.62
CA LEU A 106 -13.51 0.13 -6.58
C LEU A 106 -14.85 -0.22 -5.93
N VAL A 107 -14.85 -1.17 -4.98
CA VAL A 107 -16.06 -1.61 -4.26
C VAL A 107 -16.56 -0.52 -3.34
N GLU A 108 -15.66 0.22 -2.68
CA GLU A 108 -16.01 1.27 -1.71
C GLU A 108 -16.69 2.48 -2.36
N MET A 109 -16.57 2.66 -3.67
CA MET A 109 -17.19 3.78 -4.39
C MET A 109 -18.69 3.90 -4.13
N ALA A 110 -19.41 2.79 -4.21
CA ALA A 110 -20.86 2.74 -4.04
C ALA A 110 -21.32 3.00 -2.59
N PRO A 111 -20.84 2.26 -1.56
CA PRO A 111 -21.27 2.48 -0.19
C PRO A 111 -20.81 3.81 0.40
N ARG A 112 -19.68 4.39 -0.06
CA ARG A 112 -19.27 5.74 0.36
C ARG A 112 -20.01 6.86 -0.36
N GLY A 113 -20.81 6.54 -1.38
CA GLY A 113 -21.62 7.52 -2.11
C GLY A 113 -20.77 8.59 -2.79
N TYR A 114 -19.59 8.25 -3.31
CA TYR A 114 -18.77 9.20 -4.05
C TYR A 114 -19.46 9.60 -5.35
N THR A 115 -19.69 10.91 -5.51
CA THR A 115 -20.41 11.48 -6.65
C THR A 115 -19.57 12.43 -7.50
N ASP A 116 -18.37 12.79 -7.04
CA ASP A 116 -17.47 13.63 -7.83
C ASP A 116 -17.06 12.92 -9.12
N ALA A 117 -17.44 13.47 -10.26
CA ALA A 117 -17.29 12.81 -11.55
C ALA A 117 -15.82 12.61 -11.94
N GLY A 118 -14.93 13.52 -11.53
CA GLY A 118 -13.50 13.42 -11.76
C GLY A 118 -12.89 12.26 -10.98
N TYR A 119 -13.17 12.19 -9.69
CA TYR A 119 -12.71 11.11 -8.82
C TYR A 119 -13.29 9.76 -9.23
N VAL A 120 -14.60 9.69 -9.49
CA VAL A 120 -15.27 8.46 -9.97
C VAL A 120 -14.66 8.00 -11.30
N GLY A 121 -14.45 8.92 -12.24
CA GLY A 121 -13.81 8.63 -13.52
C GLY A 121 -12.38 8.14 -13.36
N TYR A 122 -11.60 8.76 -12.47
CA TYR A 122 -10.23 8.35 -12.17
C TYR A 122 -10.17 6.95 -11.57
N VAL A 123 -10.91 6.67 -10.49
CA VAL A 123 -10.91 5.36 -9.83
C VAL A 123 -11.41 4.27 -10.77
N SER A 124 -12.51 4.52 -11.49
CA SER A 124 -13.09 3.56 -12.44
C SER A 124 -12.21 3.33 -13.66
N GLY A 125 -11.32 4.27 -14.00
CA GLY A 125 -10.36 4.13 -15.08
C GLY A 125 -9.05 3.44 -14.65
N GLU A 126 -8.53 3.77 -13.47
CA GLU A 126 -7.20 3.32 -13.01
C GLU A 126 -7.22 1.99 -12.26
N CYS A 127 -8.26 1.71 -11.46
CA CYS A 127 -8.36 0.45 -10.71
C CYS A 127 -8.41 -0.76 -11.63
N PRO A 128 -9.25 -0.82 -12.69
CA PRO A 128 -9.30 -2.00 -13.58
C PRO A 128 -7.97 -2.29 -14.26
N LYS A 129 -7.21 -1.27 -14.69
CA LYS A 129 -5.89 -1.44 -15.29
C LYS A 129 -4.92 -2.12 -14.33
N ARG A 130 -4.91 -1.69 -13.07
CA ARG A 130 -4.03 -2.25 -12.04
C ARG A 130 -4.46 -3.63 -11.57
N ILE A 131 -5.77 -3.89 -11.50
CA ILE A 131 -6.31 -5.23 -11.25
C ILE A 131 -5.79 -6.19 -12.34
N LEU A 132 -5.90 -5.82 -13.62
CA LEU A 132 -5.42 -6.66 -14.71
C LEU A 132 -3.89 -6.85 -14.67
N ALA A 133 -3.14 -5.79 -14.38
CA ALA A 133 -1.68 -5.88 -14.24
C ALA A 133 -1.26 -6.80 -13.08
N ALA A 134 -1.93 -6.70 -11.93
CA ALA A 134 -1.69 -7.57 -10.78
C ALA A 134 -2.05 -9.03 -11.09
N VAL A 135 -3.17 -9.27 -11.79
CA VAL A 135 -3.55 -10.62 -12.24
C VAL A 135 -2.49 -11.20 -13.19
N ALA A 136 -1.97 -10.40 -14.12
CA ALA A 136 -0.93 -10.83 -15.05
C ALA A 136 0.39 -11.21 -14.34
N GLU A 137 0.81 -10.48 -13.30
CA GLU A 137 1.99 -10.81 -12.50
C GLU A 137 1.82 -12.13 -11.72
N LEU A 138 0.58 -12.53 -11.43
CA LEU A 138 0.26 -13.73 -10.68
C LEU A 138 0.15 -15.00 -11.55
N GLY A 139 0.02 -14.86 -12.86
CA GLY A 139 -0.11 -15.96 -13.83
C GLY A 139 -1.32 -16.85 -13.60
#